data_AF-A0A077JHE3-F1
#
_entry.id   AF-A0A077JHE3-F1
#
_cell.length_a   1.000
_cell.length_b   1.000
_cell.length_c   1.000
_cell.angle_alpha   90.00
_cell.angle_beta   90.00
_cell.angle_gamma   90.00
#
_symmetry.space_group_name_H-M   'P 1'
#
loop_
_entity.id
_entity.type
_entity.pdbx_description
1 polymer ?
#
loop_
_entity_poly.entity_id
_entity_poly.type
_entity_poly.pdbx_seq_one_letter_code
_entity_poly.pdbx_strand_id
1 'polypeptide(L)'
;MPLKFKQKQHQGFVIIDLIIGVIILTMIIVIAFYNFLETPESRQIRRLAVKNLRTFSHGNKLNALKCEGQDKDENGLVLCQAKDRQGKTVILQCGYDQRHQYCTTQAIGKGE
;
A
#
# COMPACT_ATOMS: atom_id res chain seq x y z
N MET A 1 -43.61 31.00 -44.33
CA MET A 1 -42.20 30.61 -44.58
C MET A 1 -41.77 29.61 -43.53
N PRO A 2 -41.38 28.37 -43.87
CA PRO A 2 -40.92 27.41 -42.86
C PRO A 2 -39.43 27.65 -42.56
N LEU A 3 -39.11 27.85 -41.28
CA LEU A 3 -37.74 27.85 -40.79
C LEU A 3 -37.17 26.42 -40.88
N LYS A 4 -36.31 26.19 -41.88
CA LYS A 4 -35.49 24.97 -41.97
C LYS A 4 -34.46 24.98 -40.84
N PHE A 5 -34.72 24.26 -39.77
CA PHE A 5 -33.72 23.91 -38.76
C PHE A 5 -32.73 22.92 -39.40
N LYS A 6 -31.54 23.41 -39.79
CA LYS A 6 -30.42 22.54 -40.17
C LYS A 6 -29.90 21.84 -38.92
N GLN A 7 -30.34 20.61 -38.70
CA GLN A 7 -29.73 19.69 -37.76
C GLN A 7 -28.41 19.19 -38.37
N LYS A 8 -27.35 20.00 -38.26
CA LYS A 8 -26.01 19.64 -38.70
C LYS A 8 -25.28 18.87 -37.58
N GLN A 9 -25.02 17.60 -37.84
CA GLN A 9 -23.94 16.77 -37.29
C GLN A 9 -23.57 16.95 -35.80
N HIS A 10 -24.24 16.20 -34.92
CA HIS A 10 -23.77 15.96 -33.54
C HIS A 10 -23.41 14.49 -33.25
N GLN A 11 -23.38 13.59 -34.25
CA GLN A 11 -23.08 12.17 -33.99
C GLN A 11 -21.61 11.93 -33.57
N GLY A 12 -20.64 12.66 -34.15
CA GLY A 12 -19.22 12.51 -33.79
C GLY A 12 -18.89 13.00 -32.37
N PHE A 13 -19.58 14.04 -31.91
CA PHE A 13 -19.35 14.62 -30.57
C PHE A 13 -19.85 13.67 -29.48
N VAL A 14 -21.01 13.03 -29.69
CA VAL A 14 -21.59 12.05 -28.75
C VAL A 14 -20.70 10.82 -28.57
N ILE A 15 -20.07 10.33 -29.66
CA ILE A 15 -19.16 9.17 -29.58
C ILE A 15 -17.90 9.52 -28.79
N ILE A 16 -17.34 10.71 -29.00
CA ILE A 16 -16.15 11.19 -28.28
C ILE A 16 -16.45 11.38 -26.79
N ASP A 17 -17.60 11.99 -26.44
CA ASP A 17 -18.03 12.14 -25.04
C ASP A 17 -18.23 10.79 -24.35
N LEU A 18 -18.73 9.79 -25.07
CA LEU A 18 -18.92 8.43 -24.56
C LEU A 18 -17.58 7.73 -24.29
N ILE A 19 -16.60 7.90 -25.18
CA ILE A 19 -15.23 7.38 -24.99
C ILE A 19 -14.58 8.03 -23.76
N ILE A 20 -14.69 9.34 -23.61
CA ILE A 20 -14.15 10.07 -22.45
C ILE A 20 -14.82 9.60 -21.16
N GLY A 21 -16.14 9.42 -21.16
CA GLY A 21 -16.88 8.91 -20.01
C GLY A 21 -16.42 7.52 -19.57
N VAL A 22 -16.16 6.61 -20.51
CA VAL A 22 -15.64 5.27 -20.23
C VAL A 22 -14.23 5.32 -19.63
N ILE A 23 -13.36 6.20 -20.12
CA ILE A 23 -12.00 6.38 -19.56
C ILE A 23 -12.06 6.90 -18.13
N ILE A 24 -12.93 7.87 -17.84
CA ILE A 24 -13.10 8.39 -16.49
C ILE A 24 -13.67 7.30 -15.56
N LEU A 25 -14.67 6.54 -16.01
CA LEU A 25 -15.26 5.46 -15.22
C LEU A 25 -14.24 4.36 -14.89
N THR A 26 -13.43 3.96 -15.87
CA THR A 26 -12.38 2.96 -15.67
C THR A 26 -11.30 3.45 -14.70
N MET A 27 -10.87 4.70 -14.78
CA MET A 27 -9.97 5.32 -13.80
C MET A 27 -10.53 5.26 -12.38
N ILE A 28 -11.80 5.62 -12.18
CA ILE A 28 -12.47 5.57 -10.87
C ILE A 28 -12.52 4.13 -10.35
N ILE A 29 -12.91 3.17 -11.19
CA ILE A 29 -12.97 1.75 -10.81
C ILE A 29 -11.60 1.26 -10.39
N VAL A 30 -10.55 1.53 -11.16
CA VAL A 30 -9.18 1.12 -10.84
C VAL A 30 -8.73 1.70 -9.50
N ILE A 31 -8.93 2.99 -9.26
CA ILE A 31 -8.56 3.66 -7.98
C ILE A 31 -9.37 3.07 -6.80
N ALA A 32 -10.66 2.84 -6.99
CA ALA A 32 -11.52 2.23 -5.99
C ALA A 32 -11.06 0.79 -5.70
N PHE A 33 -10.69 0.03 -6.73
CA PHE A 33 -10.22 -1.35 -6.60
C PHE A 33 -8.89 -1.40 -5.84
N TYR A 34 -7.93 -0.51 -6.16
CA TYR A 34 -6.67 -0.40 -5.41
C TYR A 34 -6.87 0.00 -3.95
N ASN A 35 -7.81 0.92 -3.66
CA ASN A 35 -8.14 1.28 -2.27
C ASN A 35 -8.89 0.16 -1.54
N PHE A 36 -9.73 -0.60 -2.25
CA PHE A 36 -10.46 -1.73 -1.69
C PHE A 36 -9.54 -2.92 -1.40
N LEU A 37 -8.53 -3.14 -2.25
CA LEU A 37 -7.47 -4.13 -2.05
C LEU A 37 -6.54 -3.79 -0.88
N GLU A 38 -6.46 -2.53 -0.45
CA GLU A 38 -5.81 -2.16 0.82
C GLU A 38 -6.72 -2.61 1.98
N THR A 39 -6.71 -3.92 2.24
CA THR A 39 -7.61 -4.58 3.18
C THR A 39 -7.47 -3.99 4.58
N PRO A 40 -8.56 -3.89 5.35
CA PRO A 40 -8.51 -3.45 6.75
C PRO A 40 -7.53 -4.29 7.59
N GLU A 41 -7.35 -5.58 7.24
CA GLU A 41 -6.31 -6.43 7.81
C GLU A 41 -4.92 -5.86 7.61
N SER A 42 -4.56 -5.45 6.39
CA SER A 42 -3.22 -4.90 6.13
C SER A 42 -2.90 -3.68 7.00
N ARG A 43 -3.92 -2.86 7.30
CA ARG A 43 -3.80 -1.71 8.20
C ARG A 43 -3.64 -2.14 9.65
N GLN A 44 -4.34 -3.19 10.09
CA GLN A 44 -4.21 -3.73 11.44
C GLN A 44 -2.84 -4.38 11.65
N ILE A 45 -2.43 -5.24 10.72
CA ILE A 45 -1.11 -5.88 10.65
C ILE A 45 -0.02 -4.81 10.77
N ARG A 46 -0.08 -3.78 9.91
CA ARG A 46 0.90 -2.69 9.92
C ARG A 46 0.93 -1.94 11.26
N ARG A 47 -0.23 -1.64 11.85
CA ARG A 47 -0.30 -0.92 13.14
C ARG A 47 0.33 -1.73 14.27
N LEU A 48 0.03 -3.02 14.34
CA LEU A 48 0.58 -3.92 15.37
C LEU A 48 2.09 -4.11 15.19
N ALA A 49 2.53 -4.39 13.97
CA ALA A 49 3.96 -4.52 13.66
C ALA A 49 4.76 -3.25 13.96
N VAL A 50 4.24 -2.06 13.62
CA VAL A 50 4.89 -0.78 13.92
C VAL A 50 4.99 -0.54 15.43
N LYS A 51 3.98 -0.95 16.21
CA LYS A 51 4.03 -0.87 17.66
C LYS A 51 5.18 -1.72 18.22
N ASN A 52 5.29 -2.97 17.77
CA ASN A 52 6.36 -3.87 18.18
C ASN A 52 7.75 -3.36 17.72
N LEU A 53 7.84 -2.84 16.49
CA LEU A 53 9.05 -2.20 15.97
C LEU A 53 9.51 -1.04 16.84
N ARG A 54 8.60 -0.18 17.31
CA ARG A 54 8.97 0.95 18.19
C ARG A 54 9.52 0.47 19.52
N THR A 55 8.88 -0.51 20.16
CA THR A 55 9.36 -1.11 21.42
C THR A 55 10.75 -1.71 21.24
N PHE A 56 10.94 -2.50 20.18
CA PHE A 56 12.24 -3.11 19.87
C PHE A 56 13.31 -2.05 19.55
N SER A 57 12.95 -1.05 18.75
CA SER A 57 13.87 0.02 18.35
C SER A 57 14.34 0.84 19.55
N HIS A 58 13.44 1.10 20.51
CA HIS A 58 13.79 1.80 21.74
C HIS A 58 14.83 1.02 22.57
N GLY A 59 14.63 -0.29 22.76
CA GLY A 59 15.60 -1.14 23.46
C GLY A 59 16.94 -1.29 22.74
N ASN A 60 16.94 -1.27 21.41
CA ASN A 60 18.13 -1.50 20.58
C ASN A 60 18.78 -0.21 20.03
N LYS A 61 18.34 0.98 20.49
CA LYS A 61 18.84 2.29 20.02
C LYS A 61 18.73 2.48 18.51
N LEU A 62 17.67 1.95 17.92
CA LEU A 62 17.30 2.13 16.51
C LEU A 62 16.18 3.18 16.40
N ASN A 63 16.01 3.74 15.21
CA ASN A 63 14.92 4.63 14.85
C ASN A 63 13.92 3.88 13.95
N ALA A 64 12.76 3.52 14.50
CA ALA A 64 11.69 2.87 13.75
C ALA A 64 11.20 3.74 12.58
N LEU A 65 11.10 3.15 11.36
CA LEU A 65 10.60 3.85 10.17
C LEU A 65 9.21 3.38 9.78
N LYS A 66 9.11 2.19 9.18
CA LYS A 66 7.89 1.66 8.58
C LYS A 66 7.88 0.14 8.59
N CYS A 67 6.69 -0.44 8.53
CA CYS A 67 6.48 -1.88 8.31
C CYS A 67 5.60 -2.10 7.08
N GLU A 68 5.79 -3.23 6.42
CA GLU A 68 4.87 -3.75 5.43
C GLU A 68 3.54 -4.11 6.10
N GLY A 69 2.45 -3.96 5.36
CA GLY A 69 1.11 -4.33 5.81
C GLY A 69 0.70 -5.72 5.38
N GLN A 70 1.57 -6.47 4.73
CA GLN A 70 1.27 -7.78 4.19
C GLN A 70 2.29 -8.78 4.69
N ASP A 71 1.79 -9.88 5.24
CA ASP A 71 2.60 -11.06 5.51
C ASP A 71 2.71 -11.85 4.21
N LYS A 72 3.93 -11.92 3.65
CA LYS A 72 4.18 -12.64 2.40
C LYS A 72 4.39 -14.13 2.62
N ASP A 73 4.80 -14.51 3.82
CA ASP A 73 5.22 -15.86 4.17
C ASP A 73 4.17 -16.57 5.05
N GLU A 74 3.06 -15.89 5.39
CA GLU A 74 1.98 -16.34 6.28
C GLU A 74 2.47 -16.88 7.63
N ASN A 75 3.61 -16.36 8.11
CA ASN A 75 4.28 -16.82 9.33
C ASN A 75 3.98 -15.94 10.55
N GLY A 76 3.12 -14.93 10.41
CA GLY A 76 2.79 -13.96 11.43
C GLY A 76 3.82 -12.84 11.58
N LEU A 77 4.79 -12.74 10.66
CA LEU A 77 5.87 -11.74 10.66
C LEU A 77 5.76 -10.86 9.42
N VAL A 78 6.02 -9.56 9.59
CA VAL A 78 6.13 -8.62 8.47
C VAL A 78 7.49 -7.93 8.47
N LEU A 79 7.92 -7.55 7.28
CA LEU A 79 9.15 -6.80 7.08
C LEU A 79 8.99 -5.37 7.58
N CYS A 80 9.94 -4.96 8.41
CA CYS A 80 10.01 -3.64 9.01
C CYS A 80 11.39 -3.03 8.79
N GLN A 81 11.43 -1.71 8.71
CA GLN A 81 12.64 -0.93 8.52
C GLN A 81 12.88 -0.05 9.74
N ALA A 82 14.12 -0.03 10.20
CA ALA A 82 14.60 0.94 11.18
C ALA A 82 15.94 1.52 10.72
N LYS A 83 16.36 2.64 11.31
CA LYS A 83 17.70 3.20 11.12
C LYS A 83 18.55 2.97 12.35
N ASP A 84 19.81 2.62 12.15
CA ASP A 84 20.80 2.65 13.22
C ASP A 84 21.27 4.08 13.53
N ARG A 85 22.18 4.19 14.49
CA ARG A 85 22.79 5.47 14.90
C ARG A 85 23.65 6.14 13.82
N GLN A 86 24.10 5.36 12.83
CA GLN A 86 24.88 5.83 11.69
C GLN A 86 23.96 6.24 10.51
N GLY A 87 22.64 6.09 10.68
CA GLY A 87 21.65 6.40 9.66
C GLY A 87 21.46 5.28 8.62
N LYS A 88 22.10 4.12 8.81
CA LYS A 88 21.96 2.96 7.93
C LYS A 88 20.63 2.27 8.19
N THR A 89 19.90 1.97 7.11
CA THR A 89 18.64 1.23 7.20
C THR A 89 18.93 -0.24 7.48
N VAL A 90 18.31 -0.78 8.53
CA VAL A 90 18.29 -2.19 8.88
C VAL A 90 16.91 -2.78 8.63
N ILE A 91 16.88 -4.01 8.12
CA ILE A 91 15.64 -4.75 7.90
C ILE A 91 15.42 -5.71 9.06
N LEU A 92 14.23 -5.65 9.63
CA LEU A 92 13.78 -6.41 10.78
C LEU A 92 12.52 -7.18 10.37
N GLN A 93 12.33 -8.37 10.91
CA GLN A 93 11.04 -9.05 10.89
C GLN A 93 10.35 -8.79 12.21
N CYS A 94 9.16 -8.18 12.17
CA CYS A 94 8.36 -7.93 13.37
C CYS A 94 7.05 -8.68 13.25
N GLY A 95 6.69 -9.40 14.32
CA GLY A 95 5.39 -10.03 14.36
C GLY A 95 4.27 -9.03 14.62
N TYR A 96 3.10 -9.35 14.09
CA TYR A 96 1.87 -8.60 14.27
C TYR A 96 0.77 -9.39 14.98
N ASP A 97 0.94 -10.72 15.10
CA ASP A 97 0.01 -11.61 15.78
C ASP A 97 0.36 -11.76 17.28
N GLN A 98 -0.51 -12.43 18.03
CA GLN A 98 -0.26 -12.69 19.46
C GLN A 98 0.86 -13.70 19.72
N ARG A 99 1.21 -14.52 18.71
CA ARG A 99 2.22 -15.57 18.83
C ARG A 99 3.63 -14.98 18.78
N HIS A 100 3.80 -13.88 18.05
CA HIS A 100 5.10 -13.26 17.78
C HIS A 100 5.10 -11.77 18.15
N GLN A 101 5.01 -11.45 19.45
CA GLN A 101 5.12 -10.06 19.93
C GLN A 101 6.56 -9.52 20.00
N TYR A 102 7.41 -9.92 19.06
CA TYR A 102 8.81 -9.54 19.03
C TYR A 102 9.24 -9.11 17.62
N CYS A 103 10.38 -8.42 17.57
CA CYS A 103 11.09 -8.18 16.32
C CYS A 103 12.44 -8.88 16.39
N THR A 104 12.86 -9.44 15.26
CA THR A 104 14.19 -10.02 15.08
C THR A 104 14.87 -9.36 13.89
N THR A 105 16.19 -9.27 13.93
CA THR A 105 16.96 -8.90 12.74
C THR A 105 16.82 -10.00 11.72
N GLN A 106 16.36 -9.67 10.52
CA GLN A 106 16.49 -10.62 9.42
C GLN A 106 17.99 -10.75 9.18
N ALA A 107 18.56 -11.90 9.51
CA ALA A 107 19.89 -12.24 9.05
C ALA A 107 19.80 -12.25 7.52
N ILE A 108 20.23 -11.16 6.89
CA ILE A 108 20.53 -11.17 5.47
C ILE A 108 21.49 -12.34 5.33
N GLY A 109 21.04 -13.39 4.65
CA GLY A 109 21.81 -14.60 4.47
C GLY A 109 23.24 -14.23 4.14
N LYS A 110 24.18 -14.85 4.86
CA LYS A 110 25.58 -14.91 4.44
C LYS A 110 25.59 -15.27 2.95
N GLY A 111 25.82 -14.27 2.11
CA GLY A 111 26.37 -14.49 0.79
C GLY A 111 27.88 -14.53 0.98
N GLU A 112 28.38 -15.70 1.34
CA GLU A 112 29.74 -16.19 1.07
C GLU A 112 29.68 -17.73 1.03
#